data_AF-A0A4U9VEF6-F1
#
_entry.id   AF-A0A4U9VEF6-F1
#
_cell.length_a   1.000
_cell.length_b   1.000
_cell.length_c   1.000
_cell.angle_alpha   90.00
_cell.angle_beta   90.00
_cell.angle_gamma   90.00
#
_symmetry.space_group_name_H-M   'P 1'
#
loop_
_entity.id
_entity.type
_entity.pdbx_description
1 polymer ?
#
loop_
_entity_poly.entity_id
_entity_poly.type
_entity_poly.pdbx_seq_one_letter_code
_entity_poly.pdbx_strand_id
1 'polypeptide(L)'
;MELRTLILLKKKGLSNRKVAQMMNINRKTVDSYIGRFRLLGLDYPELLAAYSGDVDPFPAILTPLILVIWGIFTNSLTILPFFS
;
A
#
# COMPACT_ATOMS: atom_id res chain seq x y z
N MET A 1 2.81 -10.59 -6.41
CA MET A 1 3.97 -9.82 -5.92
C MET A 1 4.02 -9.98 -4.41
N GLU A 2 5.16 -10.40 -3.85
CA GLU A 2 5.33 -10.61 -2.40
C GLU A 2 5.49 -9.29 -1.64
N LEU A 3 4.37 -8.74 -1.13
CA LEU A 3 4.33 -7.45 -0.44
C LEU A 3 5.13 -7.47 0.87
N ARG A 4 5.08 -8.60 1.59
CA ARG A 4 5.84 -8.83 2.83
C ARG A 4 7.34 -8.65 2.60
N THR A 5 7.86 -9.23 1.53
CA THR A 5 9.27 -9.11 1.14
C THR A 5 9.62 -7.66 0.82
N LEU A 6 8.76 -6.94 0.11
CA LEU A 6 8.97 -5.51 -0.18
C LEU A 6 9.04 -4.67 1.11
N ILE A 7 8.12 -4.88 2.05
CA ILE A 7 8.10 -4.18 3.35
C ILE A 7 9.36 -4.50 4.16
N LEU A 8 9.78 -5.77 4.23
CA LEU A 8 10.98 -6.18 4.94
C LEU A 8 12.25 -5.60 4.33
N LEU A 9 12.37 -5.61 3.00
CA LEU A 9 13.51 -5.00 2.31
C LEU A 9 13.55 -3.49 2.54
N LYS A 10 12.38 -2.84 2.63
CA LYS A 10 12.32 -1.41 2.92
C LYS A 10 12.61 -1.05 4.36
N LYS A 11 12.15 -1.86 5.31
CA LYS A 11 12.54 -1.77 6.72
C LYS A 11 14.05 -1.86 6.90
N LYS A 12 14.76 -2.63 6.06
CA LYS A 12 16.24 -2.71 6.03
C LYS A 12 16.92 -1.47 5.44
N GLY A 13 16.18 -0.45 5.00
CA GLY A 13 16.74 0.78 4.42
C GLY A 13 17.19 0.64 2.96
N LEU A 14 16.74 -0.39 2.23
CA LEU A 14 17.13 -0.57 0.84
C LEU A 14 16.49 0.47 -0.09
N SER A 15 17.29 0.93 -1.07
CA SER A 15 16.80 1.84 -2.11
C SER A 15 15.81 1.13 -3.04
N ASN A 16 14.86 1.88 -3.62
CA ASN A 16 13.83 1.33 -4.51
C ASN A 16 14.43 0.56 -5.69
N ARG A 17 15.59 1.02 -6.20
CA ARG A 17 16.34 0.33 -7.26
C ARG A 17 16.84 -1.04 -6.81
N LYS A 18 17.37 -1.15 -5.60
CA LYS A 18 17.90 -2.41 -5.07
C LYS A 18 16.77 -3.39 -4.71
N VAL A 19 15.66 -2.90 -4.18
CA VAL A 19 14.45 -3.71 -3.95
C VAL A 19 13.88 -4.25 -5.27
N ALA A 20 13.79 -3.40 -6.30
CA ALA A 20 13.33 -3.79 -7.63
C ALA A 20 14.20 -4.91 -8.23
N GLN A 21 15.52 -4.80 -8.11
CA GLN A 21 16.46 -5.85 -8.55
C GLN A 21 16.30 -7.15 -7.76
N MET A 22 16.23 -7.07 -6.42
CA MET A 22 16.10 -8.25 -5.54
C MET A 22 14.79 -9.01 -5.75
N MET A 23 13.71 -8.28 -6.05
CA MET A 23 12.39 -8.86 -6.29
C MET A 23 12.12 -9.16 -7.76
N ASN A 24 13.06 -8.83 -8.66
CA ASN A 24 12.90 -8.90 -10.11
C ASN A 24 11.59 -8.25 -10.62
N ILE A 25 11.29 -7.04 -10.13
CA ILE A 25 10.11 -6.25 -10.52
C ILE A 25 10.50 -4.88 -11.04
N ASN A 26 9.59 -4.23 -11.77
CA ASN A 26 9.81 -2.88 -12.26
C ASN A 26 9.95 -1.91 -11.07
N ARG A 27 10.97 -1.04 -11.12
CA ARG A 27 11.17 0.04 -10.14
C ARG A 27 9.92 0.90 -9.95
N LYS A 28 9.18 1.20 -11.04
CA LYS A 28 7.95 2.00 -10.97
C LYS A 28 6.89 1.34 -10.08
N THR A 29 6.84 0.01 -10.07
CA THR A 29 5.95 -0.74 -9.18
C THR A 29 6.33 -0.49 -7.73
N VAL A 30 7.62 -0.62 -7.39
CA VAL A 30 8.12 -0.31 -6.03
C VAL A 30 7.79 1.13 -5.67
N ASP A 31 8.12 2.10 -6.52
CA ASP A 31 7.87 3.53 -6.30
C ASP A 31 6.38 3.81 -6.00
N SER A 32 5.46 3.17 -6.76
CA SER A 32 4.00 3.27 -6.54
C SER A 32 3.58 2.71 -5.18
N TYR A 33 4.08 1.54 -4.78
CA TYR A 33 3.76 0.95 -3.47
C TYR A 33 4.30 1.78 -2.31
N ILE A 34 5.52 2.32 -2.41
CA ILE A 34 6.06 3.20 -1.37
C ILE A 34 5.26 4.50 -1.26
N GLY A 35 4.80 5.04 -2.39
CA GLY A 35 3.89 6.18 -2.41
C GLY A 35 2.60 5.87 -1.63
N ARG A 36 1.99 4.71 -1.88
CA ARG A 36 0.78 4.26 -1.17
C ARG A 36 1.02 4.05 0.33
N PHE A 37 2.14 3.46 0.72
CA PHE A 37 2.51 3.32 2.13
C PHE A 37 2.64 4.66 2.84
N ARG A 38 3.25 5.65 2.18
CA ARG A 38 3.33 7.01 2.73
C ARG A 38 1.96 7.66 2.88
N LEU A 39 1.04 7.44 1.94
CA LEU A 39 -0.33 7.97 2.02
C LEU A 39 -1.14 7.36 3.15
N LEU A 40 -0.88 6.10 3.49
CA LEU A 40 -1.52 5.43 4.63
C LEU A 40 -1.01 5.95 5.98
N GLY A 41 0.13 6.65 6.02
CA GLY A 41 0.73 7.16 7.25
C GLY A 41 1.22 6.08 8.20
N LEU A 42 1.24 4.81 7.75
CA LEU A 42 1.63 3.66 8.55
C LEU A 42 3.13 3.43 8.48
N ASP A 43 3.73 3.10 9.62
CA ASP A 43 5.13 2.70 9.67
C ASP A 43 5.31 1.25 9.15
N TYR A 44 6.52 0.91 8.72
CA TYR A 44 6.82 -0.43 8.19
C TYR A 44 6.46 -1.61 9.12
N PRO A 45 6.59 -1.51 10.46
CA PRO A 45 6.11 -2.55 11.38
C PRO A 45 4.58 -2.69 11.37
N GLU A 46 3.85 -1.58 11.30
CA GLU A 46 2.38 -1.56 11.25
C GLU A 46 1.87 -2.13 9.93
N LEU A 47 2.52 -1.79 8.81
CA LEU A 47 2.24 -2.40 7.51
C LEU A 47 2.48 -3.92 7.50
N LEU A 48 3.47 -4.39 8.25
CA LEU A 48 3.78 -5.81 8.34
C LEU A 48 2.73 -6.56 9.19
N ALA A 49 2.27 -5.94 10.28
CA ALA A 49 1.22 -6.47 11.15
C ALA A 49 -0.15 -6.47 10.46
N ALA A 50 -0.47 -5.41 9.72
CA ALA A 50 -1.64 -5.33 8.86
C ALA A 50 -1.66 -6.41 7.78
N TYR A 51 -0.49 -6.78 7.26
CA TYR A 51 -0.37 -7.84 6.26
C TYR A 51 -0.48 -9.25 6.87
N SER A 52 -0.04 -9.47 8.11
CA SER A 52 -0.14 -10.77 8.77
C SER A 52 -1.54 -11.09 9.29
N GLY A 53 -2.46 -10.11 9.31
CA GLY A 53 -3.84 -10.31 9.78
C GLY A 53 -3.96 -10.45 11.29
N ASP A 54 -2.86 -10.26 12.03
CA ASP A 54 -2.82 -10.34 13.50
C ASP A 54 -3.31 -9.07 14.19
N VAL A 55 -3.43 -7.98 13.43
CA VAL A 55 -3.87 -6.68 13.90
C VAL A 55 -4.90 -6.18 12.90
N ASP A 56 -6.12 -5.88 13.36
CA ASP A 56 -7.09 -5.11 12.58
C ASP A 56 -6.36 -3.87 12.04
N PRO A 57 -6.08 -3.78 10.72
CA PRO A 57 -5.21 -2.75 10.15
C PRO A 57 -5.73 -1.32 10.35
N PHE A 58 -6.96 -1.23 10.84
CA PHE A 58 -7.75 -0.04 10.97
C PHE A 58 -8.32 0.01 12.38
N PRO A 59 -7.90 0.96 13.24
CA PRO A 59 -8.83 1.40 14.27
C PRO A 59 -10.07 1.90 13.51
N ALA A 60 -11.24 1.31 13.81
CA ALA A 60 -12.53 1.60 13.18
C ALA A 60 -12.94 3.10 13.19
N ILE A 61 -12.12 3.96 13.80
CA ILE A 61 -12.23 5.40 13.98
C ILE A 61 -11.89 6.19 12.70
N LEU A 62 -11.17 5.62 11.72
CA LEU A 62 -10.74 6.32 10.48
C LEU A 62 -11.54 5.94 9.21
N THR A 63 -12.61 5.14 9.35
CA THR A 63 -13.44 4.62 8.25
C THR A 63 -13.93 5.64 7.20
N PRO A 64 -14.30 6.92 7.51
CA PRO A 64 -14.79 7.82 6.48
C PRO A 64 -13.70 8.33 5.52
N LEU A 65 -12.46 8.53 5.98
CA LEU A 65 -11.38 9.07 5.14
C LEU A 65 -10.89 8.03 4.12
N ILE A 66 -10.94 6.74 4.49
CA ILE A 66 -10.49 5.64 3.63
C ILE A 66 -11.53 5.34 2.55
N LEU A 67 -12.82 5.47 2.82
CA LEU A 67 -13.85 5.38 1.77
C LEU A 67 -13.66 6.47 0.71
N VAL A 68 -13.24 7.68 1.10
CA VAL A 68 -12.91 8.76 0.17
C VAL A 68 -11.67 8.41 -0.66
N ILE A 69 -10.60 7.91 -0.04
CA ILE A 69 -9.37 7.50 -0.74
C ILE A 69 -9.59 6.25 -1.61
N TRP A 70 -10.43 5.32 -1.17
CA TRP A 70 -10.83 4.14 -1.93
C TRP A 70 -11.73 4.49 -3.12
N GLY A 71 -12.63 5.47 -2.97
CA GLY A 71 -13.41 6.03 -4.08
C GLY A 71 -12.52 6.70 -5.13
N ILE A 72 -11.42 7.34 -4.72
CA ILE A 72 -10.38 7.86 -5.65
C ILE A 72 -9.63 6.69 -6.32
N PHE A 73 -9.41 5.58 -5.61
CA PHE A 73 -8.73 4.39 -6.13
C PHE A 73 -9.56 3.64 -7.18
N THR A 74 -10.90 3.63 -7.08
CA THR A 74 -11.79 2.93 -8.01
C THR A 74 -12.23 3.76 -9.21
N ASN A 75 -12.22 5.10 -9.14
CA ASN A 75 -12.71 5.96 -10.23
C ASN A 75 -11.77 6.04 -11.46
N SER A 76 -10.57 5.45 -11.40
CA SER A 76 -9.63 5.48 -12.54
C SER A 76 -9.79 4.32 -13.53
N LEU A 77 -10.78 3.44 -13.34
CA LEU A 77 -11.21 2.44 -14.31
C LEU A 77 -12.74 2.48 -14.38
N THR A 78 -13.27 2.91 -15.53
CA THR A 78 -14.68 2.98 -15.94
C THR A 78 -15.52 4.19 -15.51
N ILE A 79 -15.94 4.90 -16.55
CA ILE A 79 -16.99 5.89 -16.65
C ILE A 79 -18.36 5.18 -16.44
N LEU A 80 -19.21 5.74 -15.54
CA LEU A 80 -20.68 5.62 -15.38
C LEU A 80 -21.32 4.30 -14.87
N PRO A 81 -22.57 4.31 -14.35
CA PRO A 81 -23.17 5.18 -13.33
C PRO A 81 -23.90 4.34 -12.24
N PHE A 82 -23.75 4.65 -10.95
CA PHE A 82 -24.66 4.12 -9.93
C PHE A 82 -25.00 5.20 -8.91
N PHE A 83 -25.80 6.16 -9.38
CA PHE A 83 -26.81 6.79 -8.55
C PHE A 83 -28.15 6.52 -9.24
N SER A 84 -28.79 5.41 -8.86
CA SER A 84 -30.24 5.28 -8.69
C SER A 84 -30.54 4.00 -7.91
#